data_AF-A0A932QAZ2-F1
#
_entry.id   AF-A0A932QAZ2-F1
#
_cell.length_a   1.000
_cell.length_b   1.000
_cell.length_c   1.000
_cell.angle_alpha   90.00
_cell.angle_beta   90.00
_cell.angle_gamma   90.00
#
_symmetry.space_group_name_H-M   'P 1'
#
loop_
_entity.id
_entity.type
_entity.pdbx_description
1 polymer ?
#
loop_
_entity_poly.entity_id
_entity_poly.type
_entity_poly.pdbx_seq_one_letter_code
_entity_poly.pdbx_strand_id
1 'polypeptide(L)'
;MKSTAAATIETLVRERKTRAAGIQIRKYLRSPNARGDFKSLIQACDWYRRLGLFREAFLLVADSLQEALPVGKDFSTRQPRGRKILWAARLLNLLGASPQALMLARKLVAHDAESNQVLANIFLANFEYEPAYAHFQQMSKLDEEPESYRSSINRLSLADSLAGLKRFDEAIAVARAIVETKRAAGEILLTGIALEAWGEYLARCARWQEALPLLEKARTCFPADDRTPDRAILDKWEGYVAFNLGDRARGTAKLKEAAASLRGLALRPEAWLDVFRLLDEVGALTPSEQARLTHYPGLSAGFTDFLKHAPARFGNEACPLQLDVDADEFRERGRWVLGLNHELRLLASLRIAEDWGLSLERAKAVIWPEEVYAYPQLEARLHKLIARLRTTYKAGIEVRDRIIFLSPASIEAVSVSIGFPKTGPSFLRQHSEFAAKDLSEYYDLSRSQAAVRLREWQERGWIRPVGHGARLRYVMSTL
;
A
#
# COMPACT_ATOMS: atom_id res chain seq x y z
N MET A 1 37.48 -9.47 26.35
CA MET A 1 37.22 -8.65 25.14
C MET A 1 36.01 -7.75 25.42
N LYS A 2 36.13 -6.42 25.26
CA LYS A 2 34.98 -5.51 25.46
C LYS A 2 34.00 -5.70 24.30
N SER A 3 32.79 -6.19 24.57
CA SER A 3 31.70 -6.21 23.58
C SER A 3 31.49 -4.79 23.05
N THR A 4 31.50 -4.62 21.73
CA THR A 4 31.24 -3.32 21.11
C THR A 4 29.77 -2.94 21.34
N ALA A 5 29.46 -1.64 21.39
CA ALA A 5 28.07 -1.18 21.57
C ALA A 5 27.13 -1.79 20.49
N ALA A 6 27.63 -1.97 19.27
CA ALA A 6 26.90 -2.61 18.17
C ALA A 6 26.56 -4.08 18.46
N ALA A 7 27.48 -4.87 19.02
CA ALA A 7 27.21 -6.25 19.41
C ALA A 7 26.14 -6.33 20.50
N THR A 8 26.18 -5.44 21.50
CA THR A 8 25.13 -5.37 22.52
C THR A 8 23.76 -5.03 21.93
N ILE A 9 23.69 -4.08 20.98
CA ILE A 9 22.44 -3.76 20.28
C ILE A 9 21.95 -4.96 19.48
N GLU A 10 22.83 -5.61 18.73
CA GLU A 10 22.50 -6.78 17.91
C GLU A 10 21.89 -7.91 18.76
N THR A 11 22.45 -8.19 19.94
CA THR A 11 21.87 -9.14 20.89
C THR A 11 20.45 -8.72 21.31
N LEU A 12 20.26 -7.46 21.71
CA LEU A 12 18.94 -6.95 22.11
C LEU A 12 17.91 -7.00 20.97
N VAL A 13 18.34 -6.76 19.72
CA VAL A 13 17.51 -6.84 18.52
C VAL A 13 17.10 -8.29 18.25
N ARG A 14 18.04 -9.24 18.33
CA ARG A 14 17.77 -10.68 18.18
C ARG A 14 16.80 -11.19 19.24
N GLU A 15 16.94 -10.73 20.48
CA GLU A 15 16.05 -11.04 21.60
C GLU A 15 14.73 -10.24 21.58
N ARG A 16 14.50 -9.39 20.56
CA ARG A 16 13.33 -8.52 20.43
C ARG A 16 13.05 -7.66 21.67
N LYS A 17 14.08 -7.23 22.39
CA LYS A 17 13.98 -6.33 23.56
C LYS A 17 13.80 -4.88 23.10
N THR A 18 12.69 -4.59 22.41
CA THR A 18 12.42 -3.36 21.64
C THR A 18 12.76 -2.07 22.38
N ARG A 19 12.28 -1.90 23.61
CA ARG A 19 12.53 -0.68 24.41
C ARG A 19 14.01 -0.50 24.75
N ALA A 20 14.67 -1.57 25.22
CA ALA A 20 16.07 -1.54 25.59
C ALA A 20 16.97 -1.32 24.36
N ALA A 21 16.70 -2.04 23.27
CA ALA A 21 17.39 -1.88 22.00
C ALA A 21 17.27 -0.44 21.48
N GLY A 22 16.06 0.14 21.46
CA GLY A 22 15.84 1.51 21.01
C GLY A 22 16.62 2.55 21.83
N ILE A 23 16.76 2.37 23.15
CA ILE A 23 17.60 3.24 23.97
C ILE A 23 19.08 3.13 23.56
N GLN A 24 19.58 1.90 23.37
CA GLN A 24 20.98 1.67 22.99
C GLN A 24 21.29 2.16 21.58
N ILE A 25 20.38 2.00 20.61
CA ILE A 25 20.51 2.55 19.25
C ILE A 25 20.66 4.08 19.30
N ARG A 26 19.82 4.78 20.08
CA ARG A 26 19.94 6.24 20.25
C ARG A 26 21.25 6.67 20.91
N LYS A 27 21.73 5.92 21.91
CA LYS A 27 23.04 6.16 22.53
C LYS A 27 24.18 5.95 21.54
N TYR A 28 24.12 4.87 20.77
CA TYR A 28 25.10 4.56 19.73
C TYR A 28 25.19 5.68 18.70
N LEU A 29 24.06 6.15 18.15
CA LEU A 29 24.03 7.25 17.17
C LEU A 29 24.53 8.60 17.70
N ARG A 30 24.55 8.80 19.03
CA ARG A 30 25.10 10.00 19.67
C ARG A 30 26.61 9.88 19.98
N SER A 31 27.17 8.68 19.87
CA SER A 31 28.60 8.47 20.13
C SER A 31 29.46 9.17 19.08
N PRO A 32 30.66 9.66 19.43
CA PRO A 32 31.54 10.36 18.50
C PRO A 32 31.85 9.54 17.22
N ASN A 33 31.97 8.22 17.35
CA ASN A 33 32.33 7.34 16.24
C ASN A 33 31.18 7.07 15.25
N ALA A 34 29.93 7.24 15.69
CA ALA A 34 28.75 6.99 14.86
C ALA A 34 28.09 8.29 14.36
N ARG A 35 28.36 9.41 15.02
CA ARG A 35 27.72 10.69 14.73
C ARG A 35 28.13 11.17 13.33
N GLY A 36 27.17 11.16 12.41
CA GLY A 36 27.39 11.55 11.01
C GLY A 36 28.00 10.44 10.14
N ASP A 37 28.32 9.28 10.70
CA ASP A 37 28.78 8.13 9.91
C ASP A 37 27.61 7.45 9.19
N PHE A 38 27.73 7.37 7.87
CA PHE A 38 26.69 6.80 7.02
C PHE A 38 26.46 5.31 7.30
N LYS A 39 27.52 4.52 7.53
CA LYS A 39 27.39 3.08 7.79
C LYS A 39 26.64 2.82 9.10
N SER A 40 26.99 3.57 10.15
CA SER A 40 26.32 3.53 11.45
C SER A 40 24.83 3.89 11.36
N LEU A 41 24.49 4.88 10.51
CA LEU A 41 23.11 5.29 10.26
C LEU A 41 22.30 4.18 9.58
N ILE A 42 22.85 3.55 8.54
CA ILE A 42 22.18 2.44 7.84
C ILE A 42 22.04 1.22 8.77
N GLN A 43 23.06 0.90 9.56
CA GLN A 43 22.99 -0.17 10.55
C GLN A 43 21.88 0.08 11.58
N ALA A 44 21.73 1.33 12.04
CA ALA A 44 20.64 1.70 12.95
C ALA A 44 19.25 1.59 12.29
N CYS A 45 19.12 1.94 11.01
CA CYS A 45 17.90 1.72 10.25
C CYS A 45 17.54 0.23 10.20
N ASP A 46 18.51 -0.64 9.96
CA ASP A 46 18.26 -2.09 9.94
C ASP A 46 17.83 -2.63 11.31
N TRP A 47 18.48 -2.19 12.40
CA TRP A 47 18.08 -2.58 13.75
C TRP A 47 16.65 -2.15 14.08
N TYR A 48 16.30 -0.89 13.81
CA TYR A 48 14.94 -0.41 14.01
C TYR A 48 13.93 -1.18 13.14
N ARG A 49 14.25 -1.44 11.87
CA ARG A 49 13.42 -2.25 10.97
C ARG A 49 13.18 -3.65 11.52
N ARG A 50 14.22 -4.33 12.02
CA ARG A 50 14.10 -5.68 12.60
C ARG A 50 13.28 -5.72 13.89
N LEU A 51 13.17 -4.58 14.58
CA LEU A 51 12.30 -4.40 15.75
C LEU A 51 10.86 -3.97 15.39
N GLY A 52 10.53 -3.79 14.11
CA GLY A 52 9.24 -3.23 13.67
C GLY A 52 9.08 -1.72 13.91
N LEU A 53 10.15 -1.02 14.28
CA LEU A 53 10.19 0.42 14.56
C LEU A 53 10.47 1.21 13.27
N PHE A 54 9.63 1.00 12.24
CA PHE A 54 9.87 1.53 10.90
C PHE A 54 9.90 3.06 10.84
N ARG A 55 9.10 3.73 11.69
CA ARG A 55 9.06 5.19 11.76
C ARG A 55 10.35 5.76 12.33
N GLU A 56 10.86 5.18 13.40
CA GLU A 56 12.14 5.56 14.00
C GLU A 56 13.27 5.39 13.00
N ALA A 57 13.29 4.28 12.26
CA ALA A 57 14.24 4.08 11.16
C ALA A 57 14.07 5.17 10.08
N PHE A 58 12.83 5.46 9.67
CA PHE A 58 12.56 6.41 8.59
C PHE A 58 13.04 7.82 8.94
N LEU A 59 12.83 8.26 10.18
CA LEU A 59 13.28 9.56 10.65
C LEU A 59 14.81 9.73 10.60
N LEU A 60 15.59 8.65 10.59
CA LEU A 60 17.04 8.73 10.41
C LEU A 60 17.46 9.07 8.98
N VAL A 61 16.62 8.77 7.98
CA VAL A 61 16.90 8.98 6.55
C VAL A 61 15.99 10.00 5.90
N ALA A 62 15.04 10.58 6.63
CA ALA A 62 14.03 11.48 6.07
C ALA A 62 14.61 12.82 5.58
N ASP A 63 15.77 13.24 6.10
CA ASP A 63 16.54 14.39 5.62
C ASP A 63 16.89 14.26 4.13
N SER A 64 17.23 13.05 3.69
CA SER A 64 17.60 12.76 2.30
C SER A 64 16.48 12.99 1.30
N LEU A 65 15.22 13.05 1.75
CA LEU A 65 14.09 13.34 0.88
C LEU A 65 14.12 14.82 0.45
N GLN A 66 14.42 15.75 1.34
CA GLN A 66 14.51 17.16 0.95
C GLN A 66 15.62 17.39 -0.08
N GLU A 67 16.72 16.65 0.04
CA GLU A 67 17.80 16.68 -0.94
C GLU A 67 17.35 16.13 -2.31
N ALA A 68 16.36 15.22 -2.35
CA ALA A 68 15.85 14.52 -3.53
C ALA A 68 14.84 15.32 -4.40
N LEU A 69 14.56 16.60 -4.07
CA LEU A 69 13.79 17.55 -4.88
C LEU A 69 14.47 17.88 -6.23
N PRO A 70 13.73 18.33 -7.26
CA PRO A 70 13.80 17.72 -8.58
C PRO A 70 14.90 18.31 -9.47
N VAL A 71 15.82 17.44 -9.88
CA VAL A 71 16.41 17.48 -11.22
C VAL A 71 16.20 16.07 -11.74
N GLY A 72 15.68 15.90 -12.97
CA GLY A 72 15.31 14.62 -13.59
C GLY A 72 16.49 13.65 -13.79
N LYS A 73 17.14 13.29 -12.70
CA LYS A 73 18.32 12.44 -12.61
C LYS A 73 17.97 11.26 -11.72
N ASP A 74 18.31 10.08 -12.19
CA ASP A 74 18.28 8.89 -11.38
C ASP A 74 19.35 8.94 -10.30
N PHE A 75 19.10 8.25 -9.18
CA PHE A 75 19.99 8.15 -8.05
C PHE A 75 20.70 6.81 -8.05
N SER A 76 22.03 6.82 -8.12
CA SER A 76 22.84 5.61 -8.02
C SER A 76 22.95 5.13 -6.58
N THR A 77 22.68 3.84 -6.33
CA THR A 77 22.88 3.21 -5.01
C THR A 77 24.36 2.99 -4.65
N ARG A 78 25.30 3.38 -5.52
CA ARG A 78 26.73 3.48 -5.15
C ARG A 78 27.02 4.72 -4.32
N GLN A 79 26.18 5.75 -4.45
CA GLN A 79 26.35 7.00 -3.72
C GLN A 79 25.60 6.92 -2.37
N PRO A 80 26.17 7.49 -1.28
CA PRO A 80 25.51 7.51 0.03
C PRO A 80 24.09 8.08 -0.04
N ARG A 81 23.87 9.12 -0.86
CA ARG A 81 22.56 9.73 -1.10
C ARG A 81 21.56 8.74 -1.71
N GLY A 82 21.91 8.05 -2.80
CA GLY A 82 21.04 7.05 -3.41
C GLY A 82 20.71 5.91 -2.45
N ARG A 83 21.66 5.52 -1.59
CA ARG A 83 21.37 4.55 -0.52
C ARG A 83 20.43 5.06 0.56
N LYS A 84 20.56 6.32 1.01
CA LYS A 84 19.57 6.89 1.95
C LYS A 84 18.16 6.90 1.33
N ILE A 85 18.03 7.28 0.05
CA ILE A 85 16.76 7.27 -0.68
C ILE A 85 16.20 5.84 -0.80
N LEU A 86 17.03 4.85 -1.10
CA LEU A 86 16.64 3.43 -1.11
C LEU A 86 16.07 2.99 0.25
N TRP A 87 16.72 3.37 1.35
CA TRP A 87 16.24 3.07 2.69
C TRP A 87 14.95 3.81 3.03
N ALA A 88 14.81 5.07 2.62
CA ALA A 88 13.57 5.82 2.77
C ALA A 88 12.41 5.14 2.00
N ALA A 89 12.64 4.74 0.74
CA ALA A 89 11.66 4.01 -0.07
C ALA A 89 11.24 2.69 0.59
N ARG A 90 12.21 1.90 1.08
CA ARG A 90 11.94 0.65 1.80
C ARG A 90 11.07 0.86 3.04
N LEU A 91 11.38 1.87 3.83
CA LEU A 91 10.68 2.14 5.09
C LEU A 91 9.29 2.72 4.85
N LEU A 92 9.13 3.59 3.84
CA LEU A 92 7.81 4.06 3.40
C LEU A 92 6.93 2.89 2.94
N ASN A 93 7.49 1.93 2.20
CA ASN A 93 6.76 0.74 1.78
C ASN A 93 6.27 -0.09 2.98
N LEU A 94 7.14 -0.31 3.98
CA LEU A 94 6.80 -1.05 5.20
C LEU A 94 5.77 -0.32 6.07
N LEU A 95 5.79 1.02 6.06
CA LEU A 95 4.79 1.87 6.72
C LEU A 95 3.45 1.90 5.96
N GLY A 96 3.38 1.32 4.76
CA GLY A 96 2.20 1.36 3.90
C GLY A 96 2.01 2.70 3.19
N ALA A 97 3.05 3.51 3.02
CA ALA A 97 3.07 4.68 2.13
C ALA A 97 3.56 4.27 0.74
N SER A 98 2.87 3.29 0.15
CA SER A 98 3.27 2.60 -1.08
C SER A 98 3.44 3.51 -2.29
N PRO A 99 2.55 4.49 -2.57
CA PRO A 99 2.72 5.39 -3.71
C PRO A 99 4.05 6.17 -3.67
N GLN A 100 4.42 6.70 -2.50
CA GLN A 100 5.70 7.40 -2.31
C GLN A 100 6.89 6.45 -2.41
N ALA A 101 6.77 5.23 -1.86
CA ALA A 101 7.83 4.24 -1.95
C ALA A 101 8.13 3.88 -3.41
N LEU A 102 7.10 3.63 -4.23
CA LEU A 102 7.23 3.34 -5.66
C LEU A 102 7.80 4.53 -6.44
N MET A 103 7.36 5.75 -6.13
CA MET A 103 7.89 6.97 -6.73
C MET A 103 9.41 7.10 -6.51
N LEU A 104 9.89 6.82 -5.29
CA LEU A 104 11.33 6.84 -4.99
C LEU A 104 12.06 5.65 -5.63
N ALA A 105 11.47 4.45 -5.59
CA ALA A 105 12.06 3.24 -6.17
C ALA A 105 12.34 3.38 -7.67
N ARG A 106 11.42 3.99 -8.43
CA ARG A 106 11.57 4.23 -9.88
C ARG A 106 12.69 5.20 -10.23
N LYS A 107 13.14 6.03 -9.28
CA LYS A 107 14.25 6.97 -9.47
C LYS A 107 15.60 6.38 -9.06
N LEU A 108 15.68 5.11 -8.68
CA LEU A 108 16.90 4.48 -8.17
C LEU A 108 17.50 3.53 -9.20
N VAL A 109 18.82 3.59 -9.34
CA VAL A 109 19.62 2.62 -10.12
C VAL A 109 20.44 1.79 -9.14
N ALA A 110 20.06 0.52 -9.00
CA ALA A 110 20.74 -0.45 -8.14
C ALA A 110 22.00 -1.01 -8.80
N HIS A 111 23.08 -1.16 -8.02
CA HIS A 111 24.38 -1.65 -8.51
C HIS A 111 24.93 -2.88 -7.78
N ASP A 112 24.23 -3.37 -6.77
CA ASP A 112 24.65 -4.50 -5.95
C ASP A 112 23.44 -5.38 -5.62
N ALA A 113 23.71 -6.60 -5.12
CA ALA A 113 22.67 -7.59 -4.85
C ALA A 113 21.64 -7.09 -3.83
N GLU A 114 22.08 -6.44 -2.75
CA GLU A 114 21.18 -5.93 -1.70
C GLU A 114 20.27 -4.81 -2.23
N SER A 115 20.80 -3.87 -3.01
CA SER A 115 20.02 -2.79 -3.60
C SER A 115 18.93 -3.33 -4.52
N ASN A 116 19.30 -4.28 -5.39
CA ASN A 116 18.35 -4.95 -6.27
C ASN A 116 17.31 -5.73 -5.48
N GLN A 117 17.72 -6.46 -4.44
CA GLN A 117 16.80 -7.17 -3.53
C GLN A 117 15.77 -6.21 -2.90
N VAL A 118 16.19 -5.05 -2.42
CA VAL A 118 15.29 -4.08 -1.79
C VAL A 118 14.31 -3.48 -2.80
N LEU A 119 14.79 -3.07 -3.98
CA LEU A 119 13.90 -2.55 -5.03
C LEU A 119 12.91 -3.62 -5.49
N ALA A 120 13.38 -4.85 -5.74
CA ALA A 120 12.55 -5.97 -6.14
C ALA A 120 11.43 -6.24 -5.11
N ASN A 121 11.76 -6.24 -3.82
CA ASN A 121 10.78 -6.39 -2.75
C ASN A 121 9.76 -5.26 -2.70
N ILE A 122 10.15 -4.00 -2.99
CA ILE A 122 9.20 -2.88 -3.05
C ILE A 122 8.22 -3.09 -4.20
N PHE A 123 8.70 -3.44 -5.40
CA PHE A 123 7.84 -3.69 -6.55
C PHE A 123 6.93 -4.91 -6.35
N LEU A 124 7.48 -6.05 -5.90
CA LEU A 124 6.73 -7.27 -5.62
C LEU A 124 5.62 -7.03 -4.59
N ALA A 125 5.94 -6.30 -3.52
CA ALA A 125 5.00 -5.96 -2.46
C ALA A 125 3.79 -5.13 -2.91
N ASN A 126 3.91 -4.50 -4.09
CA ASN A 126 2.93 -3.63 -4.72
C ASN A 126 2.39 -4.19 -6.05
N PHE A 127 2.59 -5.49 -6.28
CA PHE A 127 2.06 -6.22 -7.43
C PHE A 127 2.63 -5.74 -8.79
N GLU A 128 3.80 -5.11 -8.79
CA GLU A 128 4.53 -4.75 -10.00
C GLU A 128 5.55 -5.85 -10.33
N TYR A 129 5.08 -6.94 -10.93
CA TYR A 129 5.85 -8.18 -11.08
C TYR A 129 6.99 -8.10 -12.10
N GLU A 130 6.82 -7.37 -13.20
CA GLU A 130 7.84 -7.17 -14.23
C GLU A 130 9.10 -6.47 -13.68
N PRO A 131 9.00 -5.27 -13.06
CA PRO A 131 10.18 -4.63 -12.48
C PRO A 131 10.74 -5.42 -11.28
N ALA A 132 9.89 -6.08 -10.49
CA ALA A 132 10.35 -6.96 -9.41
C ALA A 132 11.23 -8.10 -9.93
N TYR A 133 10.75 -8.81 -10.96
CA TYR A 133 11.47 -9.90 -11.61
C TYR A 133 12.82 -9.43 -12.17
N ALA A 134 12.85 -8.30 -12.88
CA ALA A 134 14.09 -7.76 -13.45
C ALA A 134 15.15 -7.48 -12.38
N HIS A 135 14.75 -6.89 -11.25
CA HIS A 135 15.66 -6.65 -10.14
C HIS A 135 16.08 -7.95 -9.43
N PHE A 136 15.18 -8.90 -9.19
CA PHE A 136 15.57 -10.19 -8.60
C PHE A 136 16.55 -10.95 -9.50
N GLN A 137 16.38 -10.92 -10.83
CA GLN A 137 17.35 -11.52 -11.75
C GLN A 137 18.73 -10.88 -11.63
N GLN A 138 18.82 -9.55 -11.56
CA GLN A 138 20.10 -8.87 -11.36
C GLN A 138 20.69 -9.17 -9.98
N MET A 139 19.86 -9.24 -8.96
CA MET A 139 20.26 -9.64 -7.62
C MET A 139 20.88 -11.05 -7.62
N SER A 140 20.25 -12.03 -8.25
CA SER A 140 20.76 -13.41 -8.32
C SER A 140 22.08 -13.52 -9.09
N LYS A 141 22.29 -12.71 -10.13
CA LYS A 141 23.58 -12.66 -10.85
C LYS A 141 24.73 -12.12 -10.01
N LEU A 142 24.41 -11.31 -9.00
CA LEU A 142 25.37 -10.66 -8.10
C LEU A 142 25.47 -11.39 -6.75
N ASP A 143 24.76 -12.50 -6.57
CA ASP A 143 24.73 -13.24 -5.31
C ASP A 143 25.98 -14.12 -5.19
N GLU A 144 26.82 -13.84 -4.20
CA GLU A 144 28.08 -14.54 -3.96
C GLU A 144 27.86 -15.86 -3.18
N GLU A 145 26.69 -16.04 -2.56
CA GLU A 145 26.38 -17.20 -1.70
C GLU A 145 25.04 -17.88 -2.09
N PRO A 146 24.95 -18.51 -3.29
CA PRO A 146 23.69 -19.03 -3.85
C PRO A 146 23.02 -20.15 -3.02
N GLU A 147 23.80 -20.84 -2.17
CA GLU A 147 23.31 -21.91 -1.30
C GLU A 147 22.92 -21.44 0.11
N SER A 148 23.14 -20.16 0.42
CA SER A 148 22.78 -19.60 1.72
C SER A 148 21.27 -19.63 1.97
N TYR A 149 20.88 -19.62 3.25
CA TYR A 149 19.48 -19.44 3.66
C TYR A 149 18.87 -18.18 3.00
N ARG A 150 19.61 -17.08 3.06
CA ARG A 150 19.20 -15.78 2.49
C ARG A 150 18.99 -15.90 0.98
N SER A 151 19.91 -16.52 0.25
CA SER A 151 19.78 -16.71 -1.19
C SER A 151 18.54 -17.54 -1.55
N SER A 152 18.25 -18.57 -0.76
CA SER A 152 17.05 -19.41 -0.96
C SER A 152 15.76 -18.60 -0.79
N ILE A 153 15.67 -17.75 0.23
CA ILE A 153 14.53 -16.82 0.38
C ILE A 153 14.42 -15.89 -0.84
N ASN A 154 15.54 -15.38 -1.34
CA ASN A 154 15.53 -14.49 -2.52
C ASN A 154 15.11 -15.21 -3.80
N ARG A 155 15.49 -16.48 -3.96
CA ARG A 155 15.02 -17.33 -5.05
C ARG A 155 13.52 -17.59 -4.95
N LEU A 156 12.97 -17.76 -3.75
CA LEU A 156 11.51 -17.81 -3.58
C LEU A 156 10.84 -16.50 -3.98
N SER A 157 11.39 -15.33 -3.61
CA SER A 157 10.82 -14.04 -4.05
C SER A 157 10.93 -13.79 -5.58
N LEU A 158 11.98 -14.32 -6.22
CA LEU A 158 12.05 -14.39 -7.68
C LEU A 158 10.92 -15.28 -8.24
N ALA A 159 10.67 -16.43 -7.63
CA ALA A 159 9.58 -17.33 -7.99
C ALA A 159 8.19 -16.70 -7.77
N ASP A 160 8.00 -15.89 -6.73
CA ASP A 160 6.77 -15.12 -6.53
C ASP A 160 6.52 -14.14 -7.67
N SER A 161 7.60 -13.50 -8.16
CA SER A 161 7.53 -12.61 -9.33
C SER A 161 7.19 -13.40 -10.60
N LEU A 162 7.79 -14.57 -10.81
CA LEU A 162 7.43 -15.48 -11.91
C LEU A 162 5.95 -15.90 -11.86
N ALA A 163 5.45 -16.27 -10.68
CA ALA A 163 4.04 -16.63 -10.49
C ALA A 163 3.11 -15.43 -10.74
N GLY A 164 3.52 -14.22 -10.34
CA GLY A 164 2.86 -12.96 -10.71
C GLY A 164 2.72 -12.76 -12.21
N LEU A 165 3.79 -13.07 -12.95
CA LEU A 165 3.85 -13.08 -14.42
C LEU A 165 3.20 -14.31 -15.07
N LYS A 166 2.46 -15.13 -14.30
CA LYS A 166 1.79 -16.36 -14.75
C LYS A 166 2.75 -17.45 -15.27
N ARG A 167 4.04 -17.39 -14.95
CA ARG A 167 5.06 -18.39 -15.27
C ARG A 167 5.15 -19.45 -14.17
N PHE A 168 4.03 -20.13 -13.93
CA PHE A 168 3.85 -21.00 -12.76
C PHE A 168 4.78 -22.22 -12.74
N ASP A 169 5.04 -22.85 -13.89
CA ASP A 169 5.92 -24.03 -13.94
C ASP A 169 7.36 -23.70 -13.53
N GLU A 170 7.86 -22.52 -13.93
CA GLU A 170 9.18 -22.04 -13.53
C GLU A 170 9.23 -21.71 -12.04
N ALA A 171 8.19 -21.06 -11.50
CA ALA A 171 8.09 -20.78 -10.06
C ALA A 171 8.06 -22.08 -9.23
N ILE A 172 7.26 -23.07 -9.67
CA ILE A 172 7.17 -24.40 -9.05
C ILE A 172 8.52 -25.11 -9.07
N ALA A 173 9.24 -25.08 -10.19
CA ALA A 173 10.56 -25.69 -10.30
C ALA A 173 11.56 -25.10 -9.30
N VAL A 174 11.56 -23.78 -9.11
CA VAL A 174 12.41 -23.10 -8.13
C VAL A 174 12.07 -23.52 -6.70
N ALA A 175 10.78 -23.46 -6.30
CA ALA A 175 10.37 -23.82 -4.95
C ALA A 175 10.68 -25.29 -4.63
N ARG A 176 10.41 -26.20 -5.57
CA ARG A 176 10.72 -27.62 -5.44
C ARG A 176 12.22 -27.87 -5.22
N ALA A 177 13.09 -27.25 -6.02
CA ALA A 177 14.53 -27.39 -5.86
C ALA A 177 15.01 -26.94 -4.47
N ILE A 178 14.43 -25.85 -3.93
CA ILE A 178 14.74 -25.38 -2.58
C ILE A 178 14.27 -26.38 -1.52
N VAL A 179 13.05 -26.94 -1.65
CA VAL A 179 12.55 -27.98 -0.73
C VAL A 179 13.50 -29.18 -0.67
N GLU A 180 13.99 -29.66 -1.82
CA GLU A 180 14.88 -30.81 -1.91
C GLU A 180 16.22 -30.53 -1.21
N THR A 181 16.87 -29.41 -1.52
CA THR A 181 18.16 -29.03 -0.91
C THR A 181 18.04 -28.73 0.59
N LYS A 182 17.01 -27.99 1.01
CA LYS A 182 16.88 -27.50 2.40
C LYS A 182 16.39 -28.57 3.37
N ARG A 183 15.58 -29.51 2.88
CA ARG A 183 15.26 -30.72 3.66
C ARG A 183 16.52 -31.54 3.93
N ALA A 184 17.37 -31.75 2.93
CA ALA A 184 18.62 -32.49 3.10
C ALA A 184 19.58 -31.79 4.09
N ALA A 185 19.56 -30.46 4.13
CA ALA A 185 20.35 -29.65 5.07
C ALA A 185 19.75 -29.55 6.49
N GLY A 186 18.56 -30.11 6.76
CA GLY A 186 17.89 -30.00 8.06
C GLY A 186 17.31 -28.61 8.37
N GLU A 187 17.19 -27.73 7.38
CA GLU A 187 16.62 -26.39 7.53
C GLU A 187 15.08 -26.46 7.50
N ILE A 188 14.47 -26.94 8.59
CA ILE A 188 13.03 -27.27 8.67
C ILE A 188 12.13 -26.07 8.35
N LEU A 189 12.39 -24.90 8.93
CA LEU A 189 11.54 -23.72 8.71
C LEU A 189 11.56 -23.28 7.24
N LEU A 190 12.74 -23.21 6.62
CA LEU A 190 12.87 -22.84 5.21
C LEU A 190 12.25 -23.89 4.29
N THR A 191 12.33 -25.17 4.66
CA THR A 191 11.60 -26.24 3.97
C THR A 191 10.09 -25.99 4.03
N GLY A 192 9.57 -25.56 5.18
CA GLY A 192 8.17 -25.17 5.37
C GLY A 192 7.76 -24.01 4.47
N ILE A 193 8.54 -22.92 4.45
CA ILE A 193 8.30 -21.75 3.59
C ILE A 193 8.32 -22.15 2.11
N ALA A 194 9.29 -22.96 1.68
CA ALA A 194 9.38 -23.39 0.29
C ALA A 194 8.24 -24.36 -0.13
N LEU A 195 7.77 -25.21 0.79
CA LEU A 195 6.58 -26.05 0.56
C LEU A 195 5.30 -25.20 0.46
N GLU A 196 5.20 -24.16 1.29
CA GLU A 196 4.09 -23.21 1.25
C GLU A 196 4.05 -22.48 -0.10
N ALA A 197 5.17 -21.88 -0.55
CA ALA A 197 5.27 -21.24 -1.86
C ALA A 197 4.93 -22.21 -3.01
N TRP A 198 5.40 -23.46 -2.95
CA TRP A 198 5.02 -24.47 -3.96
C TRP A 198 3.50 -24.71 -3.96
N GLY A 199 2.90 -24.89 -2.78
CA GLY A 199 1.45 -25.01 -2.62
C GLY A 199 0.69 -23.79 -3.15
N GLU A 200 1.17 -22.57 -2.88
CA GLU A 200 0.65 -21.32 -3.45
C GLU A 200 0.62 -21.39 -4.99
N TYR A 201 1.76 -21.70 -5.62
CA TYR A 201 1.86 -21.64 -7.08
C TYR A 201 0.92 -22.64 -7.76
N LEU A 202 0.75 -23.83 -7.16
CA LEU A 202 -0.24 -24.81 -7.59
C LEU A 202 -1.68 -24.29 -7.41
N ALA A 203 -1.97 -23.66 -6.27
CA ALA A 203 -3.30 -23.10 -6.00
C ALA A 203 -3.66 -21.99 -7.01
N ARG A 204 -2.70 -21.14 -7.38
CA ARG A 204 -2.89 -20.04 -8.34
C ARG A 204 -3.12 -20.52 -9.78
N CYS A 205 -2.69 -21.72 -10.14
CA CYS A 205 -3.02 -22.37 -11.42
C CYS A 205 -4.11 -23.45 -11.30
N ALA A 206 -4.95 -23.35 -10.26
CA ALA A 206 -6.12 -24.21 -10.02
C ALA A 206 -5.83 -25.70 -9.80
N ARG A 207 -4.61 -26.06 -9.41
CA ARG A 207 -4.20 -27.44 -9.05
C ARG A 207 -4.39 -27.70 -7.56
N TRP A 208 -5.61 -27.49 -7.06
CA TRP A 208 -5.91 -27.45 -5.62
C TRP A 208 -5.70 -28.79 -4.91
N GLN A 209 -6.00 -29.91 -5.59
CA GLN A 209 -5.80 -31.26 -5.05
C GLN A 209 -4.32 -31.58 -4.82
N GLU A 210 -3.42 -30.98 -5.61
CA GLU A 210 -1.97 -31.12 -5.43
C GLU A 210 -1.43 -30.11 -4.41
N ALA A 211 -2.03 -28.92 -4.31
CA ALA A 211 -1.63 -27.89 -3.38
C ALA A 211 -1.88 -28.27 -1.92
N LEU A 212 -3.06 -28.82 -1.59
CA LEU A 212 -3.46 -29.08 -0.20
C LEU A 212 -2.45 -29.97 0.57
N PRO A 213 -2.01 -31.13 0.06
CA PRO A 213 -1.05 -31.97 0.77
C PRO A 213 0.30 -31.29 1.02
N LEU A 214 0.72 -30.38 0.13
CA LEU A 214 1.96 -29.61 0.30
C LEU A 214 1.82 -28.57 1.41
N LEU A 215 0.69 -27.86 1.45
CA LEU A 215 0.40 -26.88 2.50
C LEU A 215 0.25 -27.57 3.87
N GLU A 216 -0.42 -28.71 3.94
CA GLU A 216 -0.50 -29.52 5.16
C GLU A 216 0.88 -29.99 5.63
N LYS A 217 1.76 -30.37 4.68
CA LYS A 217 3.14 -30.70 5.02
C LYS A 217 3.92 -29.47 5.51
N ALA A 218 3.77 -28.32 4.85
CA ALA A 218 4.38 -27.06 5.27
C ALA A 218 3.98 -26.72 6.71
N ARG A 219 2.70 -26.91 7.08
CA ARG A 219 2.17 -26.67 8.43
C ARG A 219 2.96 -27.39 9.53
N THR A 220 3.48 -28.59 9.27
CA THR A 220 4.25 -29.37 10.24
C THR A 220 5.65 -28.81 10.51
N CYS A 221 6.14 -27.90 9.65
CA CYS A 221 7.42 -27.22 9.81
C CYS A 221 7.33 -25.96 10.69
N PHE A 222 6.12 -25.48 11.00
CA PHE A 222 5.88 -24.32 11.84
C PHE A 222 5.45 -24.74 13.25
N PRO A 223 5.90 -24.05 14.32
CA PRO A 223 5.36 -24.22 15.66
C PRO A 223 3.84 -24.01 15.70
N ALA A 224 3.15 -24.74 16.59
CA ALA A 224 1.69 -24.67 16.69
C ALA A 224 1.18 -23.29 17.14
N ASP A 225 1.97 -22.59 17.95
CA ASP A 225 1.74 -21.25 18.48
C ASP A 225 2.39 -20.14 17.62
N ASP A 226 2.87 -20.47 16.42
CA ASP A 226 3.51 -19.50 15.54
C ASP A 226 2.50 -18.42 15.10
N ARG A 227 2.89 -17.16 15.28
CA ARG A 227 2.14 -15.95 14.91
C ARG A 227 2.92 -15.10 13.91
N THR A 228 3.82 -15.69 13.13
CA THR A 228 4.60 -14.97 12.11
C THR A 228 3.80 -14.64 10.85
N PRO A 229 4.29 -13.70 10.02
CA PRO A 229 3.73 -13.46 8.69
C PRO A 229 3.70 -14.73 7.82
N ASP A 230 4.77 -15.54 7.85
CA ASP A 230 4.88 -16.76 7.05
C ASP A 230 3.76 -17.76 7.42
N ARG A 231 3.46 -17.90 8.72
CA ARG A 231 2.34 -18.70 9.16
C ARG A 231 0.99 -18.16 8.67
N ALA A 232 0.78 -16.85 8.74
CA ALA A 232 -0.47 -16.25 8.27
C ALA A 232 -0.64 -16.38 6.74
N ILE A 233 0.46 -16.36 5.96
CA ILE A 233 0.47 -16.62 4.52
C ILE A 233 0.13 -18.09 4.24
N LEU A 234 0.68 -19.04 5.01
CA LEU A 234 0.27 -20.44 4.92
C LEU A 234 -1.24 -20.61 5.20
N ASP A 235 -1.75 -19.96 6.25
CA ASP A 235 -3.17 -20.01 6.57
C ASP A 235 -4.04 -19.42 5.45
N LYS A 236 -3.59 -18.32 4.81
CA LYS A 236 -4.22 -17.73 3.62
C LYS A 236 -4.40 -18.77 2.51
N TRP A 237 -3.32 -19.45 2.11
CA TRP A 237 -3.38 -20.39 0.99
C TRP A 237 -4.13 -21.68 1.31
N GLU A 238 -4.01 -22.19 2.54
CA GLU A 238 -4.85 -23.32 2.96
C GLU A 238 -6.34 -22.98 2.95
N GLY A 239 -6.71 -21.76 3.38
CA GLY A 239 -8.08 -21.30 3.32
C GLY A 239 -8.60 -21.21 1.89
N TYR A 240 -7.79 -20.62 1.00
CA TYR A 240 -8.11 -20.52 -0.42
C TYR A 240 -8.28 -21.89 -1.10
N VAL A 241 -7.38 -22.82 -0.83
CA VAL A 241 -7.43 -24.19 -1.38
C VAL A 241 -8.62 -24.97 -0.81
N ALA A 242 -8.86 -24.92 0.50
CA ALA A 242 -9.99 -25.59 1.13
C ALA A 242 -11.34 -25.11 0.57
N PHE A 243 -11.48 -23.80 0.34
CA PHE A 243 -12.69 -23.25 -0.28
C PHE A 243 -12.93 -23.84 -1.68
N ASN A 244 -11.89 -23.84 -2.53
CA ASN A 244 -11.99 -24.33 -3.91
C ASN A 244 -12.19 -25.85 -3.99
N LEU A 245 -11.79 -26.60 -2.96
CA LEU A 245 -12.08 -28.03 -2.82
C LEU A 245 -13.48 -28.35 -2.27
N GLY A 246 -14.29 -27.32 -1.98
CA GLY A 246 -15.69 -27.47 -1.58
C GLY A 246 -15.98 -27.22 -0.10
N ASP A 247 -14.96 -27.14 0.76
CA ASP A 247 -15.12 -26.78 2.17
C ASP A 247 -15.16 -25.25 2.34
N ARG A 248 -16.24 -24.66 1.83
CA ARG A 248 -16.42 -23.20 1.77
C ARG A 248 -16.39 -22.54 3.16
N ALA A 249 -17.04 -23.16 4.15
CA ALA A 249 -17.12 -22.62 5.49
C ALA A 249 -15.75 -22.54 6.16
N ARG A 250 -14.97 -23.63 6.10
CA ARG A 250 -13.59 -23.65 6.63
C ARG A 250 -12.69 -22.70 5.85
N GLY A 251 -12.79 -22.71 4.52
CA GLY A 251 -11.97 -21.86 3.66
C GLY A 251 -12.16 -20.36 3.95
N THR A 252 -13.42 -19.90 4.02
CA THR A 252 -13.74 -18.51 4.37
C THR A 252 -13.31 -18.14 5.78
N ALA A 253 -13.57 -18.99 6.77
CA ALA A 253 -13.16 -18.74 8.15
C ALA A 253 -11.64 -18.56 8.27
N LYS A 254 -10.89 -19.45 7.59
CA LYS A 254 -9.43 -19.44 7.62
C LYS A 254 -8.82 -18.24 6.89
N LEU A 255 -9.39 -17.83 5.75
CA LEU A 255 -9.01 -16.59 5.07
C LEU A 255 -9.26 -15.37 5.97
N LYS A 256 -10.40 -15.29 6.67
CA LYS A 256 -10.66 -14.20 7.61
C LYS A 256 -9.67 -14.17 8.78
N GLU A 257 -9.30 -15.33 9.32
CA GLU A 257 -8.27 -15.45 10.35
C GLU A 257 -6.88 -15.00 9.85
N ALA A 258 -6.51 -15.39 8.63
CA ALA A 258 -5.26 -14.97 7.99
C ALA A 258 -5.22 -13.44 7.81
N ALA A 259 -6.31 -12.85 7.31
CA ALA A 259 -6.42 -11.39 7.16
C ALA A 259 -6.28 -10.66 8.51
N ALA A 260 -6.96 -11.15 9.55
CA ALA A 260 -6.86 -10.61 10.90
C ALA A 260 -5.44 -10.71 11.48
N SER A 261 -4.77 -11.85 11.27
CA SER A 261 -3.40 -12.08 11.71
C SER A 261 -2.41 -11.13 11.01
N LEU A 262 -2.50 -11.00 9.69
CA LEU A 262 -1.65 -10.09 8.91
C LEU A 262 -1.88 -8.63 9.30
N ARG A 263 -3.13 -8.23 9.58
CA ARG A 263 -3.47 -6.89 10.07
C ARG A 263 -2.88 -6.64 11.48
N GLY A 264 -2.98 -7.62 12.38
CA GLY A 264 -2.44 -7.56 13.74
C GLY A 264 -0.91 -7.48 13.80
N LEU A 265 -0.22 -7.98 12.78
CA LEU A 265 1.23 -7.92 12.64
C LEU A 265 1.77 -6.55 12.18
N ALA A 266 0.91 -5.54 12.08
CA ALA A 266 1.24 -4.20 11.62
C ALA A 266 1.95 -4.20 10.25
N LEU A 267 1.59 -5.15 9.39
CA LEU A 267 2.02 -5.17 8.00
C LEU A 267 1.32 -4.07 7.21
N ARG A 268 1.90 -3.71 6.05
CA ARG A 268 1.26 -2.79 5.11
C ARG A 268 -0.14 -3.29 4.71
N PRO A 269 -1.10 -2.39 4.41
CA PRO A 269 -2.44 -2.75 4.00
C PRO A 269 -2.54 -3.83 2.91
N GLU A 270 -1.67 -3.76 1.91
CA GLU A 270 -1.64 -4.69 0.78
C GLU A 270 -1.50 -6.16 1.22
N ALA A 271 -0.82 -6.43 2.35
CA ALA A 271 -0.61 -7.79 2.82
C ALA A 271 -1.92 -8.48 3.23
N TRP A 272 -2.77 -7.80 4.00
CA TRP A 272 -4.06 -8.36 4.42
C TRP A 272 -5.17 -8.11 3.39
N LEU A 273 -5.08 -7.05 2.58
CA LEU A 273 -6.00 -6.81 1.46
C LEU A 273 -5.86 -7.87 0.37
N ASP A 274 -4.68 -8.45 0.15
CA ASP A 274 -4.50 -9.60 -0.74
C ASP A 274 -5.38 -10.80 -0.33
N VAL A 275 -5.61 -10.98 0.97
CA VAL A 275 -6.53 -12.01 1.47
C VAL A 275 -7.99 -11.67 1.12
N PHE A 276 -8.37 -10.40 1.21
CA PHE A 276 -9.69 -9.94 0.77
C PHE A 276 -9.86 -10.08 -0.75
N ARG A 277 -8.80 -9.87 -1.55
CA ARG A 277 -8.80 -10.18 -2.99
C ARG A 277 -9.09 -11.66 -3.24
N LEU A 278 -8.47 -12.58 -2.51
CA LEU A 278 -8.78 -14.00 -2.61
C LEU A 278 -10.22 -14.33 -2.17
N LEU A 279 -10.73 -13.67 -1.13
CA LEU A 279 -12.14 -13.78 -0.72
C LEU A 279 -13.10 -13.28 -1.82
N ASP A 280 -12.75 -12.22 -2.54
CA ASP A 280 -13.52 -11.70 -3.67
C ASP A 280 -13.52 -12.71 -4.83
N GLU A 281 -12.35 -13.26 -5.18
CA GLU A 281 -12.20 -14.27 -6.24
C GLU A 281 -13.07 -15.51 -6.01
N VAL A 282 -13.26 -15.92 -4.76
CA VAL A 282 -14.12 -17.05 -4.40
C VAL A 282 -15.56 -16.66 -4.07
N GLY A 283 -15.93 -15.39 -4.23
CA GLY A 283 -17.30 -14.89 -4.00
C GLY A 283 -17.73 -14.92 -2.53
N ALA A 284 -16.78 -14.80 -1.60
CA ALA A 284 -17.02 -14.83 -0.15
C ALA A 284 -17.10 -13.43 0.49
N LEU A 285 -16.92 -12.36 -0.29
CA LEU A 285 -17.14 -10.98 0.17
C LEU A 285 -18.60 -10.56 0.01
N THR A 286 -19.07 -9.74 0.95
CA THR A 286 -20.30 -8.98 0.77
C THR A 286 -20.12 -7.88 -0.28
N PRO A 287 -21.19 -7.37 -0.92
CA PRO A 287 -21.09 -6.25 -1.86
C PRO A 287 -20.42 -5.00 -1.25
N SER A 288 -20.61 -4.74 0.04
CA SER A 288 -19.94 -3.65 0.76
C SER A 288 -18.43 -3.89 0.86
N GLU A 289 -18.00 -5.08 1.27
CA GLU A 289 -16.57 -5.42 1.35
C GLU A 289 -15.90 -5.39 -0.02
N GLN A 290 -16.58 -5.88 -1.06
CA GLN A 290 -16.09 -5.82 -2.43
C GLN A 290 -15.91 -4.37 -2.89
N ALA A 291 -16.91 -3.50 -2.67
CA ALA A 291 -16.80 -2.08 -2.98
C ALA A 291 -15.63 -1.42 -2.22
N ARG A 292 -15.45 -1.76 -0.93
CA ARG A 292 -14.34 -1.24 -0.11
C ARG A 292 -12.99 -1.72 -0.62
N LEU A 293 -12.86 -2.99 -1.01
CA LEU A 293 -11.64 -3.53 -1.57
C LEU A 293 -11.25 -2.80 -2.87
N THR A 294 -12.20 -2.65 -3.78
CA THR A 294 -12.00 -1.98 -5.08
C THR A 294 -11.59 -0.52 -4.94
N HIS A 295 -12.11 0.18 -3.94
CA HIS A 295 -11.90 1.63 -3.76
C HIS A 295 -10.99 1.97 -2.58
N TYR A 296 -10.34 0.99 -1.94
CA TYR A 296 -9.56 1.24 -0.74
C TYR A 296 -8.47 2.31 -1.02
N PRO A 297 -8.39 3.38 -0.20
CA PRO A 297 -7.59 4.53 -0.58
C PRO A 297 -6.09 4.22 -0.73
N GLY A 298 -5.52 4.64 -1.86
CA GLY A 298 -4.08 4.64 -2.11
C GLY A 298 -3.48 3.27 -2.46
N LEU A 299 -4.29 2.32 -2.93
CA LEU A 299 -3.79 1.08 -3.55
C LEU A 299 -2.95 1.37 -4.80
N SER A 300 -1.96 0.52 -5.08
CA SER A 300 -1.19 0.58 -6.32
C SER A 300 -2.03 0.10 -7.50
N ALA A 301 -1.70 0.60 -8.71
CA ALA A 301 -2.34 0.13 -9.94
C ALA A 301 -2.22 -1.40 -10.09
N GLY A 302 -1.03 -1.95 -9.84
CA GLY A 302 -0.82 -3.40 -9.89
C GLY A 302 -1.71 -4.20 -8.94
N PHE A 303 -2.15 -3.64 -7.81
CA PHE A 303 -3.12 -4.30 -6.93
C PHE A 303 -4.53 -4.25 -7.53
N THR A 304 -4.92 -3.08 -8.05
CA THR A 304 -6.28 -2.84 -8.55
C THR A 304 -6.56 -3.47 -9.91
N ASP A 305 -5.54 -3.78 -10.71
CA ASP A 305 -5.69 -4.38 -12.04
C ASP A 305 -6.43 -5.73 -12.03
N PHE A 306 -6.44 -6.42 -10.88
CA PHE A 306 -7.17 -7.67 -10.68
C PHE A 306 -8.63 -7.48 -10.27
N LEU A 307 -9.02 -6.27 -9.88
CA LEU A 307 -10.33 -5.98 -9.30
C LEU A 307 -11.29 -5.46 -10.38
N LYS A 308 -12.53 -5.93 -10.31
CA LYS A 308 -13.59 -5.36 -11.14
C LYS A 308 -13.98 -4.00 -10.57
N HIS A 309 -13.63 -2.94 -11.29
CA HIS A 309 -14.04 -1.59 -10.94
C HIS A 309 -15.54 -1.40 -11.21
N ALA A 310 -16.32 -1.40 -10.13
CA ALA A 310 -17.72 -1.02 -10.15
C ALA A 310 -17.89 0.35 -9.46
N PRO A 311 -18.78 1.21 -9.98
CA PRO A 311 -19.21 2.39 -9.24
C PRO A 311 -19.74 1.99 -7.86
N ALA A 312 -19.37 2.74 -6.83
CA ALA A 312 -19.73 2.46 -5.45
C ALA A 312 -20.23 3.70 -4.75
N ARG A 313 -21.22 3.49 -3.88
CA ARG A 313 -21.69 4.50 -2.94
C ARG A 313 -21.57 3.96 -1.52
N PHE A 314 -20.87 4.70 -0.68
CA PHE A 314 -20.70 4.44 0.75
C PHE A 314 -21.60 5.40 1.52
N GLY A 315 -22.69 4.91 2.11
CA GLY A 315 -23.71 5.74 2.77
C GLY A 315 -24.97 5.92 1.92
N ASN A 316 -25.84 6.84 2.32
CA ASN A 316 -27.16 7.05 1.70
C ASN A 316 -27.33 8.49 1.16
N GLU A 317 -28.26 8.70 0.23
CA GLU A 317 -28.53 10.03 -0.33
C GLU A 317 -29.27 10.98 0.63
N ALA A 318 -29.70 10.50 1.79
CA ALA A 318 -30.27 11.33 2.84
C ALA A 318 -29.18 11.92 3.75
N CYS A 319 -27.91 11.49 3.63
CA CYS A 319 -26.83 12.03 4.41
C CYS A 319 -26.68 13.54 4.17
N PRO A 320 -26.50 14.35 5.24
CA PRO A 320 -26.39 15.81 5.14
C PRO A 320 -25.16 16.28 4.38
N LEU A 321 -24.09 15.47 4.36
CA LEU A 321 -22.88 15.72 3.60
C LEU A 321 -22.67 14.60 2.57
N GLN A 322 -22.53 14.97 1.31
CA GLN A 322 -22.32 14.03 0.21
C GLN A 322 -21.08 14.43 -0.57
N LEU A 323 -20.19 13.48 -0.82
CA LEU A 323 -18.94 13.71 -1.51
C LEU A 323 -18.96 12.88 -2.79
N ASP A 324 -18.64 13.50 -3.92
CA ASP A 324 -18.45 12.82 -5.20
C ASP A 324 -16.98 12.96 -5.60
N VAL A 325 -16.22 11.87 -5.44
CA VAL A 325 -14.76 11.89 -5.54
C VAL A 325 -14.30 12.13 -6.99
N ASP A 326 -14.99 11.54 -7.96
CA ASP A 326 -14.61 11.64 -9.37
C ASP A 326 -14.98 13.00 -9.96
N ALA A 327 -16.15 13.51 -9.58
CA ALA A 327 -16.63 14.84 -9.97
C ALA A 327 -15.93 15.98 -9.23
N ASP A 328 -15.11 15.66 -8.20
CA ASP A 328 -14.47 16.64 -7.33
C ASP A 328 -15.47 17.65 -6.75
N GLU A 329 -16.62 17.18 -6.27
CA GLU A 329 -17.69 18.03 -5.72
C GLU A 329 -18.25 17.49 -4.40
N PHE A 330 -18.91 18.34 -3.64
CA PHE A 330 -19.66 17.93 -2.47
C PHE A 330 -20.98 18.68 -2.33
N ARG A 331 -21.96 18.04 -1.68
CA ARG A 331 -23.23 18.63 -1.31
C ARG A 331 -23.28 18.84 0.19
N GLU A 332 -23.48 20.07 0.62
CA GLU A 332 -23.71 20.43 2.01
C GLU A 332 -24.97 21.28 2.10
N ARG A 333 -25.89 20.91 3.02
CA ARG A 333 -27.18 21.63 3.22
C ARG A 333 -27.98 21.82 1.92
N GLY A 334 -27.94 20.80 1.04
CA GLY A 334 -28.67 20.79 -0.23
C GLY A 334 -28.00 21.55 -1.38
N ARG A 335 -26.87 22.23 -1.15
CA ARG A 335 -26.15 22.98 -2.20
C ARG A 335 -24.89 22.23 -2.63
N TRP A 336 -24.71 22.08 -3.95
CA TRP A 336 -23.47 21.53 -4.52
C TRP A 336 -22.38 22.59 -4.57
N VAL A 337 -21.17 22.18 -4.21
CA VAL A 337 -19.96 23.00 -4.18
C VAL A 337 -18.85 22.24 -4.91
N LEU A 338 -18.14 22.95 -5.77
CA LEU A 338 -17.07 22.37 -6.58
C LEU A 338 -15.72 22.47 -5.85
N GLY A 339 -14.98 21.37 -5.86
CA GLY A 339 -13.65 21.21 -5.29
C GLY A 339 -13.67 20.50 -3.93
N LEU A 340 -13.10 19.29 -3.87
CA LEU A 340 -12.80 18.63 -2.61
C LEU A 340 -11.45 19.13 -2.08
N ASN A 341 -11.48 19.88 -0.97
CA ASN A 341 -10.27 20.23 -0.22
C ASN A 341 -9.69 18.99 0.49
N HIS A 342 -8.49 19.14 1.07
CA HIS A 342 -7.81 18.02 1.73
C HIS A 342 -8.59 17.44 2.91
N GLU A 343 -9.40 18.25 3.61
CA GLU A 343 -10.29 17.78 4.68
C GLU A 343 -11.32 16.80 4.13
N LEU A 344 -12.07 17.22 3.11
CA LEU A 344 -13.13 16.41 2.51
C LEU A 344 -12.57 15.18 1.80
N ARG A 345 -11.39 15.25 1.19
CA ARG A 345 -10.69 14.07 0.64
C ARG A 345 -10.31 13.06 1.72
N LEU A 346 -9.84 13.53 2.88
CA LEU A 346 -9.56 12.66 4.03
C LEU A 346 -10.85 12.04 4.54
N LEU A 347 -11.91 12.83 4.69
CA LEU A 347 -13.22 12.33 5.13
C LEU A 347 -13.78 11.27 4.16
N ALA A 348 -13.68 11.51 2.86
CA ALA A 348 -14.08 10.54 1.84
C ALA A 348 -13.27 9.23 1.96
N SER A 349 -11.95 9.35 2.10
CA SER A 349 -11.06 8.19 2.27
C SER A 349 -11.40 7.38 3.52
N LEU A 350 -11.68 8.04 4.64
CA LEU A 350 -12.09 7.35 5.87
C LEU A 350 -13.48 6.72 5.74
N ARG A 351 -14.39 7.34 5.00
CA ARG A 351 -15.73 6.80 4.74
C ARG A 351 -15.70 5.56 3.85
N ILE A 352 -14.78 5.50 2.89
CA ILE A 352 -14.53 4.32 2.07
C ILE A 352 -13.87 3.22 2.91
N ALA A 353 -12.89 3.56 3.75
CA ALA A 353 -12.19 2.57 4.58
C ALA A 353 -13.06 1.99 5.72
N GLU A 354 -14.05 2.74 6.23
CA GLU A 354 -14.94 2.34 7.35
C GLU A 354 -14.18 1.69 8.53
N ASP A 355 -14.53 0.47 8.90
CA ASP A 355 -13.96 -0.32 9.99
C ASP A 355 -12.58 -0.93 9.65
N TRP A 356 -12.16 -0.89 8.39
CA TRP A 356 -10.78 -1.20 8.02
C TRP A 356 -9.83 -0.07 8.45
N GLY A 357 -10.35 1.16 8.51
CA GLY A 357 -9.60 2.34 8.93
C GLY A 357 -8.46 2.70 7.97
N LEU A 358 -7.77 3.80 8.27
CA LEU A 358 -6.66 4.28 7.45
C LEU A 358 -5.44 4.58 8.32
N SER A 359 -4.31 3.92 8.07
CA SER A 359 -3.08 4.24 8.82
C SER A 359 -2.67 5.70 8.60
N LEU A 360 -2.03 6.34 9.59
CA LEU A 360 -1.54 7.72 9.45
C LEU A 360 -0.63 7.87 8.23
N GLU A 361 0.16 6.84 7.92
CA GLU A 361 1.10 6.83 6.81
C GLU A 361 0.37 6.72 5.46
N ARG A 362 -0.65 5.86 5.36
CA ARG A 362 -1.52 5.79 4.17
C ARG A 362 -2.33 7.08 3.99
N ALA A 363 -2.84 7.67 5.07
CA ALA A 363 -3.58 8.92 5.00
C ALA A 363 -2.72 10.07 4.46
N LYS A 364 -1.47 10.21 4.93
CA LYS A 364 -0.51 11.15 4.33
C LYS A 364 -0.30 10.86 2.85
N ALA A 365 -0.15 9.58 2.52
CA ALA A 365 0.14 9.15 1.16
C ALA A 365 -0.99 9.47 0.16
N VAL A 366 -2.23 9.31 0.60
CA VAL A 366 -3.44 9.57 -0.20
C VAL A 366 -3.70 11.06 -0.36
N ILE A 367 -3.50 11.85 0.70
CA ILE A 367 -3.80 13.29 0.67
C ILE A 367 -2.71 14.10 -0.02
N TRP A 368 -1.45 13.68 0.10
CA TRP A 368 -0.31 14.36 -0.53
C TRP A 368 0.60 13.37 -1.28
N PRO A 369 0.10 12.75 -2.37
CA PRO A 369 0.84 11.74 -3.12
C PRO A 369 2.20 12.26 -3.60
N GLU A 370 2.25 13.51 -4.05
CA GLU A 370 3.44 14.15 -4.64
C GLU A 370 4.38 14.81 -3.63
N GLU A 371 3.97 14.95 -2.36
CA GLU A 371 4.78 15.66 -1.36
C GLU A 371 5.69 14.74 -0.54
N VAL A 372 6.29 13.72 -1.17
CA VAL A 372 7.22 12.80 -0.50
C VAL A 372 8.37 13.54 0.19
N TYR A 373 8.75 14.70 -0.33
CA TYR A 373 9.85 15.51 0.20
C TYR A 373 9.50 16.33 1.45
N ALA A 374 8.20 16.54 1.71
CA ALA A 374 7.69 17.18 2.91
C ALA A 374 7.15 16.17 3.93
N TYR A 375 7.48 14.88 3.76
CA TYR A 375 6.93 13.79 4.58
C TYR A 375 7.04 14.00 6.10
N PRO A 376 8.16 14.51 6.64
CA PRO A 376 8.25 14.82 8.08
C PRO A 376 7.21 15.83 8.58
N GLN A 377 6.81 16.78 7.73
CA GLN A 377 5.84 17.82 8.05
C GLN A 377 4.38 17.35 7.87
N LEU A 378 4.16 16.31 7.06
CA LEU A 378 2.81 15.83 6.72
C LEU A 378 2.03 15.30 7.93
N GLU A 379 2.67 14.76 8.96
CA GLU A 379 1.96 14.27 10.17
C GLU A 379 1.33 15.43 10.95
N ALA A 380 2.05 16.54 11.13
CA ALA A 380 1.51 17.73 11.76
C ALA A 380 0.37 18.35 10.94
N ARG A 381 0.50 18.35 9.60
CA ARG A 381 -0.56 18.80 8.69
C ARG A 381 -1.80 17.90 8.78
N LEU A 382 -1.62 16.58 8.85
CA LEU A 382 -2.70 15.60 9.00
C LEU A 382 -3.47 15.81 10.31
N HIS A 383 -2.77 16.03 11.43
CA HIS A 383 -3.44 16.36 12.70
C HIS A 383 -4.25 17.67 12.63
N LYS A 384 -3.77 18.68 11.91
CA LYS A 384 -4.54 19.91 11.66
C LYS A 384 -5.78 19.63 10.81
N LEU A 385 -5.69 18.78 9.79
CA LEU A 385 -6.86 18.34 9.00
C LEU A 385 -7.89 17.62 9.86
N ILE A 386 -7.46 16.67 10.70
CA ILE A 386 -8.34 15.94 11.61
C ILE A 386 -9.03 16.91 12.59
N ALA A 387 -8.30 17.88 13.14
CA ALA A 387 -8.88 18.90 14.00
C ALA A 387 -9.95 19.73 13.27
N ARG A 388 -9.69 20.16 12.03
CA ARG A 388 -10.66 20.89 11.21
C ARG A 388 -11.88 20.06 10.84
N LEU A 389 -11.71 18.77 10.55
CA LEU A 389 -12.84 17.86 10.32
C LEU A 389 -13.76 17.76 11.54
N ARG A 390 -13.19 17.67 12.74
CA ARG A 390 -13.94 17.67 14.00
C ARG A 390 -14.66 18.99 14.25
N THR A 391 -14.03 20.13 13.97
CA THR A 391 -14.61 21.44 14.32
C THR A 391 -15.59 21.96 13.26
N THR A 392 -15.21 21.90 11.97
CA THR A 392 -15.98 22.46 10.84
C THR A 392 -17.12 21.54 10.44
N TYR A 393 -16.85 20.25 10.23
CA TYR A 393 -17.83 19.29 9.72
C TYR A 393 -18.45 18.40 10.81
N LYS A 394 -18.06 18.62 12.08
CA LYS A 394 -18.52 17.82 13.24
C LYS A 394 -18.28 16.31 13.07
N ALA A 395 -17.27 15.94 12.29
CA ALA A 395 -16.92 14.54 12.07
C ALA A 395 -16.25 13.98 13.33
N GLY A 396 -16.88 12.99 13.96
CA GLY A 396 -16.28 12.17 15.00
C GLY A 396 -15.21 11.28 14.37
N ILE A 397 -13.95 11.61 14.64
CA ILE A 397 -12.77 10.90 14.16
C ILE A 397 -12.03 10.32 15.36
N GLU A 398 -11.68 9.04 15.31
CA GLU A 398 -10.89 8.34 16.31
C GLU A 398 -9.53 7.97 15.74
N VAL A 399 -8.48 8.02 16.56
CA VAL A 399 -7.14 7.55 16.19
C VAL A 399 -6.70 6.52 17.23
N ARG A 400 -6.57 5.26 16.81
CA ARG A 400 -6.17 4.12 17.66
C ARG A 400 -5.00 3.42 16.98
N ASP A 401 -3.90 3.23 17.71
CA ASP A 401 -2.70 2.56 17.20
C ASP A 401 -2.22 3.09 15.83
N ARG A 402 -2.28 4.42 15.65
CA ARG A 402 -1.94 5.13 14.40
C ARG A 402 -2.84 4.76 13.20
N ILE A 403 -4.04 4.25 13.45
CA ILE A 403 -5.09 4.05 12.46
C ILE A 403 -6.22 5.04 12.76
N ILE A 404 -6.68 5.75 11.73
CA ILE A 404 -7.76 6.71 11.78
C ILE A 404 -9.06 6.00 11.41
N PHE A 405 -10.12 6.25 12.18
CA PHE A 405 -11.47 5.73 11.96
C PHE A 405 -12.49 6.87 12.02
N LEU A 406 -13.62 6.68 11.34
CA LEU A 406 -14.83 7.46 11.61
C LEU A 406 -15.63 6.79 12.73
N SER A 407 -16.18 7.62 13.62
CA SER A 407 -17.18 7.18 14.59
C SER A 407 -18.45 6.70 13.88
N PRO A 408 -19.24 5.78 14.48
CA PRO A 408 -20.49 5.31 13.90
C PRO A 408 -21.45 6.43 13.49
N ALA A 409 -21.63 7.44 14.35
CA ALA A 409 -22.49 8.59 14.03
C ALA A 409 -22.04 9.38 12.79
N SER A 410 -20.73 9.46 12.54
CA SER A 410 -20.20 10.14 11.35
C SER A 410 -20.27 9.29 10.09
N ILE A 411 -20.22 7.97 10.22
CA ILE A 411 -20.47 7.03 9.12
C ILE A 411 -21.89 7.20 8.58
N GLU A 412 -22.86 7.45 9.45
CA GLU A 412 -24.26 7.70 9.09
C GLU A 412 -24.50 9.11 8.50
N ALA A 413 -23.64 10.08 8.82
CA ALA A 413 -23.79 11.47 8.41
C ALA A 413 -23.12 11.82 7.06
N VAL A 414 -22.30 10.93 6.51
CA VAL A 414 -21.50 11.19 5.30
C VAL A 414 -21.78 10.13 4.26
N SER A 415 -22.07 10.56 3.03
CA SER A 415 -22.11 9.69 1.85
C SER A 415 -20.97 9.99 0.90
N VAL A 416 -20.36 8.96 0.30
CA VAL A 416 -19.32 9.09 -0.72
C VAL A 416 -19.72 8.31 -1.96
N SER A 417 -19.64 8.93 -3.13
CA SER A 417 -19.75 8.26 -4.43
C SER A 417 -18.41 8.28 -5.15
N ILE A 418 -18.02 7.15 -5.75
CA ILE A 418 -16.76 6.94 -6.48
C ILE A 418 -16.95 5.87 -7.57
N GLY A 419 -16.17 5.94 -8.64
CA GLY A 419 -16.30 5.08 -9.81
C GLY A 419 -17.45 5.47 -10.76
N PHE A 420 -17.94 6.72 -10.71
CA PHE A 420 -18.95 7.28 -11.64
C PHE A 420 -18.36 8.31 -12.62
N PRO A 421 -17.21 8.06 -13.28
CA PRO A 421 -16.48 9.09 -14.03
C PRO A 421 -17.26 9.66 -15.23
N LYS A 422 -18.25 8.92 -15.75
CA LYS A 422 -19.04 9.30 -16.93
C LYS A 422 -20.20 10.24 -16.64
N THR A 423 -20.62 10.40 -15.39
CA THR A 423 -21.76 11.29 -15.08
C THR A 423 -21.36 12.76 -15.01
N GLY A 424 -20.04 13.05 -14.94
CA GLY A 424 -19.53 14.39 -14.71
C GLY A 424 -20.05 15.01 -13.40
N PRO A 425 -19.75 16.28 -13.15
CA PRO A 425 -20.28 17.02 -12.00
C PRO A 425 -21.79 17.16 -12.06
N SER A 426 -22.43 17.34 -10.90
CA SER A 426 -23.87 17.53 -10.71
C SER A 426 -24.49 18.52 -11.69
N PHE A 427 -23.80 19.63 -11.97
CA PHE A 427 -24.19 20.60 -12.99
C PHE A 427 -24.40 19.97 -14.39
N LEU A 428 -23.48 19.14 -14.88
CA LEU A 428 -23.60 18.53 -16.21
C LEU A 428 -24.76 17.53 -16.31
N ARG A 429 -25.17 16.93 -15.18
CA ARG A 429 -26.34 16.05 -15.11
C ARG A 429 -27.65 16.79 -15.33
N GLN A 430 -27.66 18.12 -15.12
CA GLN A 430 -28.84 18.98 -15.24
C GLN A 430 -28.79 19.89 -16.48
N HIS A 431 -27.60 20.10 -17.05
CA HIS A 431 -27.36 21.04 -18.13
C HIS A 431 -26.58 20.40 -19.28
N SER A 432 -27.29 19.93 -20.31
CA SER A 432 -26.67 19.35 -21.51
C SER A 432 -26.03 20.41 -22.42
N GLU A 433 -26.51 21.65 -22.37
CA GLU A 433 -25.96 22.82 -23.06
C GLU A 433 -26.02 24.04 -22.13
N PHE A 434 -24.94 24.82 -22.06
CA PHE A 434 -24.83 25.96 -21.14
C PHE A 434 -23.78 26.99 -21.58
N ALA A 435 -23.84 28.19 -21.02
CA ALA A 435 -22.80 29.21 -21.09
C ALA A 435 -21.95 29.22 -19.80
N ALA A 436 -20.76 29.83 -19.85
CA ALA A 436 -19.89 29.96 -18.69
C ALA A 436 -20.56 30.67 -17.49
N LYS A 437 -21.49 31.59 -17.77
CA LYS A 437 -22.26 32.31 -16.74
C LYS A 437 -23.15 31.36 -15.93
N ASP A 438 -23.76 30.37 -16.57
CA ASP A 438 -24.65 29.40 -15.91
C ASP A 438 -23.87 28.57 -14.88
N LEU A 439 -22.64 28.16 -15.24
CA LEU A 439 -21.73 27.47 -14.33
C LEU A 439 -21.32 28.35 -13.14
N SER A 440 -20.98 29.61 -13.41
CA SER A 440 -20.65 30.61 -12.39
C SER A 440 -21.79 30.80 -11.41
N GLU A 441 -23.03 30.90 -11.88
CA GLU A 441 -24.21 31.08 -11.02
C GLU A 441 -24.51 29.83 -10.20
N TYR A 442 -24.40 28.64 -10.79
CA TYR A 442 -24.69 27.38 -10.09
C TYR A 442 -23.76 27.13 -8.89
N TYR A 443 -22.45 27.28 -9.09
CA TYR A 443 -21.44 27.05 -8.05
C TYR A 443 -20.96 28.31 -7.33
N ASP A 444 -21.48 29.49 -7.69
CA ASP A 444 -21.04 30.79 -7.15
C ASP A 444 -19.53 31.01 -7.34
N LEU A 445 -19.10 30.80 -8.58
CA LEU A 445 -17.71 30.95 -9.01
C LEU A 445 -17.52 32.30 -9.70
N SER A 446 -16.40 32.94 -9.41
CA SER A 446 -15.91 34.06 -10.24
C SER A 446 -15.70 33.62 -11.69
N ARG A 447 -15.72 34.57 -12.63
CA ARG A 447 -15.53 34.28 -14.06
C ARG A 447 -14.20 33.55 -14.34
N SER A 448 -13.13 33.90 -13.63
CA SER A 448 -11.83 33.26 -13.79
C SER A 448 -11.83 31.81 -13.29
N GLN A 449 -12.46 31.55 -12.14
CA GLN A 449 -12.64 30.20 -11.62
C GLN A 449 -13.48 29.34 -12.56
N ALA A 450 -14.61 29.85 -13.05
CA ALA A 450 -15.43 29.13 -14.02
C ALA A 450 -14.64 28.81 -15.30
N ALA A 451 -13.84 29.75 -15.81
CA ALA A 451 -12.99 29.52 -16.99
C ALA A 451 -11.93 28.42 -16.74
N VAL A 452 -11.33 28.35 -15.56
CA VAL A 452 -10.40 27.26 -15.20
C VAL A 452 -11.12 25.92 -15.22
N ARG A 453 -12.31 25.83 -14.59
CA ARG A 453 -13.09 24.59 -14.52
C ARG A 453 -13.60 24.12 -15.88
N LEU A 454 -14.02 25.04 -16.74
CA LEU A 454 -14.40 24.71 -18.11
C LEU A 454 -13.24 24.08 -18.89
N ARG A 455 -12.02 24.62 -18.75
CA ARG A 455 -10.83 24.03 -19.37
C ARG A 455 -10.54 22.64 -18.83
N GLU A 456 -10.57 22.45 -17.51
CA GLU A 456 -10.40 21.12 -16.90
C GLU A 456 -11.46 20.12 -17.41
N TRP A 457 -12.72 20.55 -17.54
CA TRP A 457 -13.80 19.69 -18.05
C TRP A 457 -13.64 19.37 -19.54
N GLN A 458 -13.09 20.30 -20.33
CA GLN A 458 -12.72 20.05 -21.73
C GLN A 458 -11.56 19.06 -21.84
N GLU A 459 -10.50 19.22 -21.03
CA GLU A 459 -9.34 18.30 -20.98
C GLU A 459 -9.76 16.89 -20.57
N ARG A 460 -10.75 16.77 -19.68
CA ARG A 460 -11.38 15.48 -19.31
C ARG A 460 -12.35 14.94 -20.36
N GLY A 461 -12.61 15.69 -21.43
CA GLY A 461 -13.54 15.31 -22.49
C GLY A 461 -15.01 15.35 -22.09
N TRP A 462 -15.37 15.90 -20.92
CA TRP A 462 -16.76 15.96 -20.43
C TRP A 462 -17.62 16.93 -21.24
N ILE A 463 -17.02 17.99 -21.76
CA ILE A 463 -17.70 19.01 -22.55
C ILE A 463 -16.89 19.41 -23.77
N ARG A 464 -17.56 20.00 -24.76
CA ARG A 464 -16.92 20.64 -25.92
C ARG A 464 -17.49 22.05 -26.16
N PRO A 465 -16.66 23.01 -26.62
CA PRO A 465 -17.14 24.34 -26.96
C PRO A 465 -17.91 24.31 -28.29
N VAL A 466 -19.00 25.07 -28.38
CA VAL A 466 -19.80 25.25 -29.60
C VAL A 466 -20.06 26.74 -29.80
N GLY A 467 -19.70 27.27 -30.96
CA GLY A 467 -19.80 28.71 -31.29
C GLY A 467 -18.57 29.52 -30.87
N HIS A 468 -18.67 30.85 -31.01
CA HIS A 468 -17.57 31.79 -30.76
C HIS A 468 -18.05 33.08 -30.10
N GLY A 469 -17.14 33.77 -29.39
CA GLY A 469 -17.39 35.07 -28.76
C GLY A 469 -18.54 35.03 -27.75
N ALA A 470 -19.45 36.00 -27.83
CA ALA A 470 -20.63 36.08 -26.95
C ALA A 470 -21.62 34.91 -27.12
N ARG A 471 -21.50 34.13 -28.20
CA ARG A 471 -22.32 32.94 -28.47
C ARG A 471 -21.61 31.63 -28.09
N LEU A 472 -20.45 31.69 -27.45
CA LEU A 472 -19.75 30.49 -26.99
C LEU A 472 -20.60 29.76 -25.95
N ARG A 473 -21.03 28.56 -26.32
CA ARG A 473 -21.72 27.60 -25.46
C ARG A 473 -20.83 26.38 -25.25
N TYR A 474 -21.17 25.58 -24.25
CA TYR A 474 -20.56 24.30 -23.95
C TYR A 474 -21.66 23.25 -23.99
N VAL A 475 -21.37 22.13 -24.65
CA VAL A 475 -22.28 20.99 -24.75
C VAL A 475 -21.61 19.77 -24.14
N MET A 476 -22.36 18.98 -23.38
CA MET A 476 -21.87 17.72 -22.83
C MET A 476 -21.46 16.78 -23.96
N SER A 477 -20.27 16.18 -23.86
CA SER A 477 -19.84 15.17 -24.82
C SER A 477 -20.66 13.90 -24.60
N THR A 478 -21.22 13.33 -25.67
CA THR A 478 -21.75 11.97 -25.65
C THR A 478 -20.55 11.02 -25.58
N LEU A 479 -20.18 10.61 -24.37
CA LEU A 479 -19.08 9.67 -24.09
C LEU A 479 -19.50 8.21 -24.25
#